data_AF-A0A420YZL7-F1
#
_entry.id   AF-A0A420YZL7-F1
#
_cell.length_a   1.000
_cell.length_b   1.000
_cell.length_c   1.000
_cell.angle_alpha   90.00
_cell.angle_beta   90.00
_cell.angle_gamma   90.00
#
_symmetry.space_group_name_H-M   'P 1'
#
loop_
_entity.id
_entity.type
_entity.pdbx_description
1 polymer ?
#
loop_
_entity_poly.entity_id
_entity_poly.type
_entity_poly.pdbx_seq_one_letter_code
_entity_poly.pdbx_strand_id
1 'polypeptide(L)'
;MRINSRVVALGVVALCSLASCRDNKTKSLSEMKDEQTDAIETLQSSKSLKVVKRSDNTLPLSSLDSDVYYRLRNGLYVRVLDKGDMSKLAKVNQTTVYLQMKGYMFSKSVSRTSVFDNLSKADILELEFTYVNYYNQGEVHFTPKPSTAPVNSYDQYMCEGLAFPASQLGDGARVSLIIPFELGPSEFYGSGMTTFVEEARYVYH
;
A
#
# COMPACT_ATOMS: atom_id res chain seq x y z
N MET A 1 -27.43 -43.71 65.68
CA MET A 1 -27.86 -44.06 64.32
C MET A 1 -28.95 -43.07 63.90
N ARG A 2 -28.73 -42.36 62.77
CA ARG A 2 -29.67 -41.53 61.97
C ARG A 2 -30.17 -40.17 62.53
N ILE A 3 -29.45 -39.13 62.09
CA ILE A 3 -29.87 -37.90 61.38
C ILE A 3 -31.20 -37.26 61.79
N ASN A 4 -31.12 -36.06 62.39
CA ASN A 4 -32.20 -35.08 62.49
C ASN A 4 -31.91 -33.86 61.60
N SER A 5 -32.98 -33.30 61.08
CA SER A 5 -33.05 -32.45 59.90
C SER A 5 -32.94 -30.94 60.19
N ARG A 6 -32.52 -30.20 59.15
CA ARG A 6 -32.76 -28.76 58.84
C ARG A 6 -31.97 -27.73 59.66
N VAL A 7 -31.15 -26.92 58.97
CA VAL A 7 -31.39 -25.49 58.66
C VAL A 7 -30.45 -25.05 57.53
N VAL A 8 -30.99 -24.16 56.70
CA VAL A 8 -30.54 -23.53 55.45
C VAL A 8 -29.28 -22.67 55.62
N ALA A 9 -28.42 -22.65 54.60
CA ALA A 9 -27.67 -21.45 54.21
C ALA A 9 -27.32 -21.51 52.71
N LEU A 10 -28.04 -20.70 51.92
CA LEU A 10 -27.69 -20.32 50.55
C LEU A 10 -26.29 -19.66 50.57
N GLY A 11 -25.32 -20.28 49.90
CA GLY A 11 -24.03 -19.67 49.59
C GLY A 11 -23.93 -19.40 48.10
N VAL A 12 -24.29 -18.19 47.68
CA VAL A 12 -24.05 -17.68 46.32
C VAL A 12 -22.54 -17.54 46.14
N VAL A 13 -21.94 -18.41 45.33
CA VAL A 13 -20.58 -18.22 44.83
C VAL A 13 -20.69 -17.90 43.34
N ALA A 14 -20.97 -16.63 43.05
CA ALA A 14 -20.76 -16.03 41.74
C ALA A 14 -19.25 -15.85 41.53
N LEU A 15 -18.58 -16.94 41.13
CA LEU A 15 -17.17 -16.89 40.73
C LEU A 15 -17.08 -16.26 39.34
N CYS A 16 -16.36 -15.14 39.33
CA CYS A 16 -16.01 -14.33 38.18
C CYS A 16 -15.48 -15.16 37.02
N SER A 17 -16.29 -15.30 35.97
CA SER A 17 -15.79 -15.52 34.61
C SER A 17 -16.18 -14.33 33.76
N LEU A 18 -15.57 -13.17 34.06
CA LEU A 18 -15.36 -12.13 33.05
C LEU A 18 -14.34 -12.72 32.08
N ALA A 19 -14.82 -13.58 31.18
CA ALA A 19 -14.13 -13.84 29.94
C ALA A 19 -13.84 -12.47 29.33
N SER A 20 -12.56 -12.19 29.14
CA SER A 20 -12.06 -11.01 28.47
C SER A 20 -12.83 -10.82 27.16
N CYS A 21 -13.82 -9.92 27.16
CA CYS A 21 -14.25 -9.25 25.95
C CYS A 21 -13.07 -8.39 25.53
N ARG A 22 -12.11 -9.01 24.86
CA ARG A 22 -11.11 -8.29 24.08
C ARG A 22 -11.92 -7.70 22.95
N ASP A 23 -12.42 -6.48 23.16
CA ASP A 23 -13.14 -5.73 22.14
C ASP A 23 -12.22 -5.68 20.92
N ASN A 24 -12.51 -6.50 19.91
CA ASN A 24 -12.00 -6.30 18.56
C ASN A 24 -12.73 -5.04 18.05
N LYS A 25 -12.34 -3.86 18.57
CA LYS A 25 -12.79 -2.59 18.03
C LYS A 25 -12.20 -2.50 16.64
N THR A 26 -13.04 -2.72 15.63
CA THR A 26 -12.75 -2.36 14.25
C THR A 26 -12.37 -0.88 14.24
N LYS A 27 -11.17 -0.57 13.75
CA LYS A 27 -10.71 0.82 13.64
C LYS A 27 -11.61 1.60 12.68
N SER A 28 -11.98 2.81 13.06
CA SER A 28 -12.66 3.74 12.17
C SER A 28 -11.73 4.20 11.04
N LEU A 29 -12.31 4.67 9.93
CA LEU A 29 -11.53 5.20 8.82
C LEU A 29 -10.66 6.40 9.23
N SER A 30 -11.17 7.27 10.10
CA SER A 30 -10.40 8.40 10.64
C SER A 30 -9.21 7.93 11.46
N GLU A 31 -9.40 6.96 12.35
CA GLU A 31 -8.29 6.39 13.14
C GLU A 31 -7.22 5.78 12.23
N MET A 32 -7.61 5.06 11.18
CA MET A 32 -6.65 4.50 10.21
C MET A 32 -5.87 5.59 9.46
N LYS A 33 -6.51 6.71 9.10
CA LYS A 33 -5.85 7.85 8.45
C LYS A 33 -4.86 8.57 9.35
N ASP A 34 -5.21 8.73 10.62
CA ASP A 34 -4.33 9.33 11.63
C ASP A 34 -3.11 8.42 11.87
N GLU A 35 -3.33 7.12 12.07
CA GLU A 35 -2.24 6.15 12.22
C GLU A 35 -1.33 6.05 10.98
N GLN A 36 -1.91 6.12 9.77
CA GLN A 36 -1.13 6.18 8.53
C GLN A 36 -0.25 7.43 8.50
N THR A 37 -0.78 8.58 8.91
CA THR A 37 -0.03 9.84 8.93
C THR A 37 1.17 9.71 9.87
N ASP A 38 0.96 9.23 11.09
CA ASP A 38 2.03 8.97 12.07
C ASP A 38 3.10 8.00 11.53
N ALA A 39 2.65 6.92 10.88
CA ALA A 39 3.54 5.90 10.32
C ALA A 39 4.42 6.46 9.20
N ILE A 40 3.83 7.26 8.30
CA ILE A 40 4.54 7.91 7.20
C ILE A 40 5.53 8.95 7.73
N GLU A 41 5.16 9.76 8.74
CA GLU A 41 6.08 10.72 9.37
C GLU A 41 7.25 10.04 10.07
N THR A 42 7.00 8.89 10.72
CA THR A 42 8.04 8.05 11.31
C THR A 42 8.99 7.49 10.24
N LEU A 43 8.47 7.01 9.12
CA LEU A 43 9.28 6.55 7.98
C LEU A 43 10.13 7.70 7.42
N GLN A 44 9.54 8.87 7.19
CA GLN A 44 10.25 10.05 6.69
C GLN A 44 11.40 10.44 7.62
N SER A 45 11.14 10.50 8.93
CA SER A 45 12.15 10.86 9.92
C SER A 45 13.27 9.82 9.98
N SER A 46 12.93 8.53 10.06
CA SER A 46 13.92 7.45 10.17
C SER A 46 14.84 7.32 8.95
N LYS A 47 14.33 7.62 7.75
CA LYS A 47 15.10 7.58 6.50
C LYS A 47 15.58 8.95 6.02
N SER A 48 15.34 10.02 6.80
CA SER A 48 15.65 11.40 6.41
C SER A 48 15.09 11.80 5.04
N LEU A 49 13.85 11.38 4.75
CA LEU A 49 13.20 11.65 3.46
C LEU A 49 12.74 13.11 3.39
N LYS A 50 13.11 13.79 2.30
CA LYS A 50 12.63 15.14 2.01
C LYS A 50 11.31 15.06 1.25
N VAL A 51 10.33 15.86 1.65
CA VAL A 51 9.00 15.90 1.02
C VAL A 51 8.64 17.31 0.57
N VAL A 52 8.20 17.43 -0.68
CA VAL A 52 7.60 18.66 -1.23
C VAL A 52 6.14 18.38 -1.58
N LYS A 53 5.22 19.16 -1.00
CA LYS A 53 3.79 19.03 -1.27
C LYS A 53 3.45 19.64 -2.63
N ARG A 54 2.61 18.97 -3.40
CA ARG A 54 2.03 19.46 -4.66
C ARG A 54 0.57 19.84 -4.45
N SER A 55 0.11 20.83 -5.21
CA SER A 55 -1.30 21.28 -5.22
C SER A 55 -2.20 20.40 -6.08
N ASP A 56 -1.62 19.56 -6.94
CA ASP A 56 -2.31 18.69 -7.88
C ASP A 56 -1.64 17.30 -7.94
N ASN A 57 -2.11 16.47 -8.88
CA ASN A 57 -1.58 15.14 -9.11
C ASN A 57 -0.46 15.14 -10.19
N THR A 58 0.21 16.27 -10.44
CA THR A 58 1.24 16.36 -11.49
C THR A 58 2.66 16.45 -10.93
N LEU A 59 3.57 15.70 -11.55
CA LEU A 59 4.99 15.74 -11.29
C LEU A 59 5.63 16.93 -12.02
N PRO A 60 6.56 17.66 -11.39
CA PRO A 60 7.27 18.78 -12.03
C PRO A 60 8.38 18.26 -12.96
N LEU A 61 8.01 17.62 -14.07
CA LEU A 61 8.94 16.88 -14.96
C LEU A 61 10.09 17.72 -15.53
N SER A 62 9.94 19.05 -15.62
CA SER A 62 10.98 19.98 -16.07
C SER A 62 12.00 20.37 -14.99
N SER A 63 11.70 20.13 -13.71
CA SER A 63 12.54 20.51 -12.57
C SER A 63 12.48 19.45 -11.47
N LEU A 64 12.63 18.18 -11.87
CA LEU A 64 12.69 17.06 -10.93
C LEU A 64 13.94 17.15 -10.06
N ASP A 65 13.75 16.98 -8.77
CA ASP A 65 14.79 16.76 -7.78
C ASP A 65 14.77 15.28 -7.40
N SER A 66 15.85 14.57 -7.73
CA SER A 66 15.96 13.13 -7.47
C SER A 66 16.10 12.81 -5.99
N ASP A 67 16.23 13.77 -5.08
CA ASP A 67 16.36 13.55 -3.62
C ASP A 67 15.07 13.83 -2.84
N VAL A 68 14.00 14.20 -3.54
CA VAL A 68 12.74 14.61 -2.92
C VAL A 68 11.60 13.68 -3.32
N TYR A 69 10.73 13.39 -2.36
CA TYR A 69 9.40 12.86 -2.63
C TYR A 69 8.42 14.01 -2.85
N TYR A 70 7.73 13.98 -3.98
CA TYR A 70 6.59 14.85 -4.23
C TYR A 70 5.33 14.21 -3.66
N ARG A 71 4.73 14.82 -2.63
CA ARG A 71 3.42 14.42 -2.12
C ARG A 71 2.34 15.05 -2.99
N LEU A 72 1.68 14.23 -3.80
CA LEU A 72 0.59 14.62 -4.69
C LEU A 72 -0.71 14.90 -3.92
N ARG A 73 -1.67 15.57 -4.58
CA ARG A 73 -2.96 15.91 -3.97
C ARG A 73 -3.76 14.67 -3.55
N ASN A 74 -3.67 13.57 -4.29
CA ASN A 74 -4.26 12.27 -3.92
C ASN A 74 -3.55 11.57 -2.75
N GLY A 75 -2.45 12.13 -2.24
CA GLY A 75 -1.71 11.60 -1.10
C GLY A 75 -0.56 10.67 -1.45
N LEU A 76 -0.41 10.27 -2.72
CA LEU A 76 0.74 9.47 -3.17
C LEU A 76 2.03 10.28 -3.03
N TYR A 77 3.09 9.64 -2.52
CA TYR A 77 4.43 10.23 -2.50
C TYR A 77 5.26 9.57 -3.59
N VAL A 78 5.80 10.37 -4.49
CA VAL A 78 6.60 9.89 -5.63
C VAL A 78 7.97 10.56 -5.62
N ARG A 79 9.03 9.77 -5.55
CA ARG A 79 10.40 10.19 -5.83
C ARG A 79 10.80 9.60 -7.17
N VAL A 80 11.06 10.46 -8.15
CA VAL A 80 11.49 10.02 -9.49
C VAL A 80 13.00 9.79 -9.46
N LEU A 81 13.43 8.55 -9.65
CA LEU A 81 14.84 8.16 -9.74
C LEU A 81 15.33 8.29 -11.18
N ASP A 82 14.46 7.93 -12.13
CA ASP A 82 14.66 8.04 -13.56
C ASP A 82 13.31 8.23 -14.23
N LYS A 83 13.17 9.23 -15.10
CA LYS A 83 11.90 9.51 -15.79
C LYS A 83 11.65 8.57 -16.97
N GLY A 84 12.64 7.78 -17.39
CA GLY A 84 12.55 6.92 -18.57
C GLY A 84 12.56 7.69 -19.89
N ASP A 85 12.25 6.97 -20.97
CA ASP A 85 12.13 7.52 -22.32
C ASP A 85 10.81 8.28 -22.46
N MET A 86 10.86 9.60 -22.24
CA MET A 86 9.71 10.50 -22.34
C MET A 86 9.11 10.60 -23.76
N SER A 87 9.77 10.06 -24.79
CA SER A 87 9.17 9.92 -26.12
C SER A 87 8.22 8.72 -26.24
N LYS A 88 8.26 7.81 -25.26
CA LYS A 88 7.46 6.58 -25.17
C LYS A 88 6.59 6.59 -23.91
N LEU A 89 5.54 7.42 -23.94
CA LEU A 89 4.52 7.45 -22.90
C LEU A 89 3.51 6.30 -23.07
N ALA A 90 2.95 5.83 -21.97
CA ALA A 90 1.89 4.83 -22.00
C ALA A 90 0.65 5.37 -22.73
N LYS A 91 0.09 4.55 -23.62
CA LYS A 91 -1.14 4.82 -24.35
C LYS A 91 -2.31 4.11 -23.67
N VAL A 92 -3.34 4.88 -23.35
CA VAL A 92 -4.58 4.39 -22.73
C VAL A 92 -5.15 3.21 -23.53
N ASN A 93 -5.49 2.13 -22.83
CA ASN A 93 -6.05 0.87 -23.34
C ASN A 93 -5.16 0.14 -24.36
N GLN A 94 -3.91 0.54 -24.54
CA GLN A 94 -2.99 -0.05 -25.52
C GLN A 94 -1.71 -0.54 -24.88
N THR A 95 -1.10 0.27 -24.00
CA THR A 95 0.17 -0.07 -23.40
C THR A 95 0.00 -1.08 -22.28
N THR A 96 0.71 -2.20 -22.42
CA THR A 96 0.93 -3.15 -21.34
C THR A 96 2.17 -2.71 -20.58
N VAL A 97 2.06 -2.66 -19.26
CA VAL A 97 3.14 -2.27 -18.35
C VAL A 97 3.58 -3.48 -17.56
N TYR A 98 4.87 -3.78 -17.64
CA TYR A 98 5.53 -4.75 -16.78
C TYR A 98 6.24 -4.01 -15.66
N LEU A 99 5.96 -4.42 -14.42
CA LEU A 99 6.41 -3.77 -13.21
C LEU A 99 7.25 -4.74 -12.36
N GLN A 100 8.50 -4.33 -12.15
CA GLN A 100 9.41 -4.94 -11.18
C GLN A 100 9.57 -3.98 -10.00
N MET A 101 9.55 -4.50 -8.78
CA MET A 101 9.63 -3.69 -7.58
C MET A 101 10.26 -4.43 -6.40
N LYS A 102 10.77 -3.64 -5.46
CA LYS A 102 11.17 -4.11 -4.14
C LYS A 102 10.69 -3.14 -3.06
N GLY A 103 10.29 -3.68 -1.92
CA GLY A 103 9.73 -2.88 -0.84
C GLY A 103 9.08 -3.72 0.25
N TYR A 104 8.24 -3.07 1.03
CA TYR A 104 7.54 -3.69 2.15
C TYR A 104 6.31 -2.87 2.56
N MET A 105 5.44 -3.48 3.34
CA MET A 105 4.33 -2.79 3.98
C MET A 105 4.66 -2.44 5.43
N PHE A 106 4.03 -1.39 5.95
CA PHE A 106 4.21 -0.92 7.31
C PHE A 106 2.95 -0.19 7.81
N SER A 107 2.86 -0.02 9.13
CA SER A 107 1.82 0.74 9.81
C SER A 107 2.39 1.33 11.11
N LYS A 108 1.56 2.03 11.89
CA LYS A 108 1.97 2.60 13.18
C LYS A 108 2.49 1.53 14.15
N SER A 109 1.90 0.34 14.16
CA SER A 109 2.27 -0.75 15.08
C SER A 109 3.31 -1.72 14.51
N VAL A 110 3.54 -1.71 13.19
CA VAL A 110 4.43 -2.65 12.50
C VAL A 110 5.35 -1.88 11.57
N SER A 111 6.64 -1.80 11.91
CA SER A 111 7.63 -1.03 11.13
C SER A 111 7.96 -1.64 9.77
N ARG A 112 7.84 -2.97 9.62
CA ARG A 112 8.11 -3.69 8.37
C ARG A 112 7.43 -5.07 8.37
N THR A 113 6.65 -5.36 7.33
CA THR A 113 6.04 -6.67 7.03
C THR A 113 5.81 -6.82 5.53
N SER A 114 5.34 -7.99 5.07
CA SER A 114 4.97 -8.22 3.67
C SER A 114 6.05 -7.75 2.69
N VAL A 115 7.27 -8.25 2.88
CA VAL A 115 8.43 -7.86 2.04
C VAL A 115 8.28 -8.48 0.66
N PHE A 116 8.40 -7.66 -0.38
CA PHE A 116 8.34 -8.07 -1.78
C PHE A 116 9.60 -7.62 -2.51
N ASP A 117 10.11 -8.44 -3.42
CA ASP A 117 11.29 -8.15 -4.24
C ASP A 117 11.32 -9.05 -5.48
N ASN A 118 10.72 -8.60 -6.58
CA ASN A 118 10.86 -9.21 -7.91
C ASN A 118 11.77 -8.37 -8.82
N LEU A 119 12.34 -7.29 -8.29
CA LEU A 119 13.33 -6.48 -8.98
C LEU A 119 14.72 -7.13 -8.93
N SER A 120 15.08 -7.74 -7.79
CA SER A 120 16.38 -8.38 -7.59
C SER A 120 16.32 -9.90 -7.76
N LYS A 121 15.12 -10.48 -7.85
CA LYS A 121 14.88 -11.93 -7.89
C LYS A 121 14.22 -12.32 -9.20
N ALA A 122 14.97 -13.01 -10.06
CA ALA A 122 14.53 -13.40 -11.39
C ALA A 122 13.50 -14.56 -11.41
N ASP A 123 13.27 -15.23 -10.29
CA ASP A 123 12.32 -16.34 -10.14
C ASP A 123 10.91 -15.89 -9.73
N ILE A 124 10.71 -14.58 -9.54
CA ILE A 124 9.42 -13.97 -9.25
C ILE A 124 9.00 -13.14 -10.46
N LEU A 125 7.80 -13.39 -10.96
CA LEU A 125 7.32 -12.75 -12.18
C LEU A 125 7.06 -11.26 -11.97
N GLU A 126 7.15 -10.49 -13.05
CA GLU A 126 6.69 -9.11 -13.09
C GLU A 126 5.19 -9.02 -12.82
N LEU A 127 4.75 -7.91 -12.22
CA LEU A 127 3.34 -7.56 -12.25
C LEU A 127 3.02 -7.03 -13.64
N GLU A 128 1.90 -7.44 -14.21
CA GLU A 128 1.44 -6.96 -15.52
C GLU A 128 0.11 -6.21 -15.37
N PHE A 129 0.00 -5.04 -16.01
CA PHE A 129 -1.26 -4.33 -16.11
C PHE A 129 -1.37 -3.54 -17.42
N THR A 130 -2.60 -3.35 -17.89
CA THR A 130 -2.87 -2.39 -18.97
C THR A 130 -3.11 -1.02 -18.35
N TYR A 131 -2.46 0.02 -18.86
CA TYR A 131 -2.79 1.40 -18.50
C TYR A 131 -4.15 1.78 -19.12
N VAL A 132 -5.11 2.22 -18.31
CA VAL A 132 -6.48 2.57 -18.74
C VAL A 132 -6.91 3.92 -18.18
N ASN A 133 -8.00 4.47 -18.71
CA ASN A 133 -8.62 5.68 -18.18
C ASN A 133 -10.14 5.48 -18.17
N TYR A 134 -10.73 5.18 -17.00
CA TYR A 134 -12.18 5.02 -16.86
C TYR A 134 -12.84 6.36 -16.53
N TYR A 135 -13.32 7.06 -17.55
CA TYR A 135 -13.99 8.36 -17.38
C TYR A 135 -15.35 8.34 -16.63
N ASN A 136 -15.81 7.19 -16.11
CA ASN A 136 -17.16 7.08 -15.52
C ASN A 136 -17.22 6.55 -14.07
N GLN A 137 -16.11 6.18 -13.43
CA GLN A 137 -16.11 5.65 -12.03
C GLN A 137 -14.93 6.11 -11.14
N GLY A 138 -14.21 7.18 -11.51
CA GLY A 138 -13.06 7.71 -10.76
C GLY A 138 -11.69 7.37 -11.37
N GLU A 139 -10.61 7.84 -10.74
CA GLU A 139 -9.19 7.80 -11.19
C GLU A 139 -8.57 6.37 -11.24
N VAL A 140 -9.34 5.32 -11.56
CA VAL A 140 -8.74 3.98 -11.73
C VAL A 140 -7.99 3.91 -13.06
N HIS A 141 -6.66 3.87 -12.97
CA HIS A 141 -5.74 3.99 -14.11
C HIS A 141 -5.18 2.67 -14.65
N PHE A 142 -5.64 1.52 -14.16
CA PHE A 142 -5.11 0.24 -14.60
C PHE A 142 -6.17 -0.87 -14.68
N THR A 143 -5.88 -1.87 -15.51
CA THR A 143 -6.52 -3.19 -15.48
C THR A 143 -5.44 -4.23 -15.22
N PRO A 144 -5.46 -4.93 -14.07
CA PRO A 144 -4.45 -5.94 -13.78
C PRO A 144 -4.58 -7.08 -14.78
N LYS A 145 -3.44 -7.63 -15.19
CA LYS A 145 -3.34 -8.85 -15.98
C LYS A 145 -2.67 -9.90 -15.09
N PRO A 146 -3.44 -10.56 -14.22
CA PRO A 146 -2.88 -11.46 -13.22
C PRO A 146 -2.12 -12.59 -13.91
N SER A 147 -1.04 -13.02 -13.26
CA SER A 147 -0.24 -14.12 -13.76
C SER A 147 -1.08 -15.39 -13.89
N THR A 148 -0.91 -16.10 -15.01
CA THR A 148 -1.49 -17.44 -15.18
C THR A 148 -0.65 -18.51 -14.49
N ALA A 149 0.55 -18.15 -13.97
CA ALA A 149 1.39 -19.05 -13.21
C ALA A 149 0.94 -19.07 -11.74
N PRO A 150 0.57 -20.24 -11.19
CA PRO A 150 -0.03 -20.35 -9.84
C PRO A 150 0.95 -20.12 -8.67
N VAL A 151 2.21 -19.81 -8.94
CA VAL A 151 3.26 -19.63 -7.91
C VAL A 151 4.15 -18.44 -8.24
N ASN A 152 4.60 -17.74 -7.20
CA ASN A 152 5.57 -16.62 -7.26
C ASN A 152 5.10 -15.38 -8.03
N SER A 153 3.88 -14.93 -7.75
CA SER A 153 3.38 -13.64 -8.22
C SER A 153 3.14 -12.66 -7.07
N TYR A 154 3.28 -11.39 -7.37
CA TYR A 154 2.98 -10.26 -6.49
C TYR A 154 1.71 -9.52 -6.90
N ASP A 155 0.83 -10.16 -7.67
CA ASP A 155 -0.46 -9.59 -8.13
C ASP A 155 -1.30 -8.99 -6.99
N GLN A 156 -1.28 -9.60 -5.80
CA GLN A 156 -1.97 -9.09 -4.60
C GLN A 156 -1.55 -7.68 -4.17
N TYR A 157 -0.36 -7.22 -4.59
CA TYR A 157 0.14 -5.88 -4.30
C TYR A 157 -0.24 -4.84 -5.37
N MET A 158 -0.83 -5.27 -6.49
CA MET A 158 -1.22 -4.35 -7.55
C MET A 158 -2.28 -3.36 -7.05
N CYS A 159 -2.05 -2.08 -7.29
CA CYS A 159 -2.90 -1.00 -6.79
C CYS A 159 -2.74 0.29 -7.59
N GLU A 160 -3.61 1.27 -7.35
CA GLU A 160 -3.60 2.55 -8.04
C GLU A 160 -2.28 3.30 -7.84
N GLY A 161 -1.74 3.29 -6.62
CA GLY A 161 -0.46 3.94 -6.32
C GLY A 161 0.72 3.38 -7.12
N LEU A 162 0.71 2.08 -7.44
CA LEU A 162 1.71 1.44 -8.30
C LEU A 162 1.49 1.75 -9.78
N ALA A 163 0.23 1.84 -10.24
CA ALA A 163 -0.07 2.16 -11.62
C ALA A 163 0.20 3.63 -11.98
N PHE A 164 0.03 4.52 -11.00
CA PHE A 164 0.02 5.97 -11.19
C PHE A 164 1.24 6.53 -11.95
N PRO A 165 2.50 6.15 -11.64
CA PRO A 165 3.66 6.68 -12.37
C PRO A 165 3.61 6.48 -13.88
N ALA A 166 2.96 5.41 -14.37
CA ALA A 166 2.82 5.16 -15.80
C ALA A 166 1.94 6.19 -16.54
N SER A 167 1.14 6.98 -15.81
CA SER A 167 0.36 8.08 -16.39
C SER A 167 1.21 9.31 -16.75
N GLN A 168 2.44 9.40 -16.25
CA GLN A 168 3.26 10.62 -16.34
C GLN A 168 4.70 10.39 -16.77
N LEU A 169 5.24 9.17 -16.61
CA LEU A 169 6.62 8.84 -16.91
C LEU A 169 6.72 7.97 -18.17
N GLY A 170 7.93 7.89 -18.72
CA GLY A 170 8.21 7.14 -19.94
C GLY A 170 8.61 5.69 -19.69
N ASP A 171 8.75 4.94 -20.79
CA ASP A 171 9.28 3.57 -20.77
C ASP A 171 10.66 3.51 -20.08
N GLY A 172 10.87 2.54 -19.21
CA GLY A 172 12.10 2.39 -18.41
C GLY A 172 12.15 3.27 -17.16
N ALA A 173 11.09 4.00 -16.82
CA ALA A 173 11.05 4.83 -15.62
C ALA A 173 11.35 4.05 -14.34
N ARG A 174 12.01 4.71 -13.40
CA ARG A 174 12.31 4.19 -12.06
C ARG A 174 11.88 5.19 -11.00
N VAL A 175 11.17 4.71 -9.99
CA VAL A 175 10.64 5.55 -8.91
C VAL A 175 10.75 4.84 -7.57
N SER A 176 10.71 5.63 -6.49
CA SER A 176 10.38 5.15 -5.16
C SER A 176 9.06 5.76 -4.71
N LEU A 177 8.24 4.99 -4.00
CA LEU A 177 6.88 5.39 -3.64
C LEU A 177 6.62 5.20 -2.14
N ILE A 178 5.82 6.10 -1.56
CA ILE A 178 5.07 5.83 -0.33
C ILE A 178 3.60 5.87 -0.72
N ILE A 179 2.94 4.73 -0.61
CA ILE A 179 1.56 4.53 -1.06
C ILE A 179 0.67 4.41 0.18
N PRO A 180 -0.16 5.44 0.46
CA PRO A 180 -1.23 5.38 1.46
C PRO A 180 -2.13 4.16 1.25
N PHE A 181 -2.72 3.60 2.32
CA PHE A 181 -3.63 2.45 2.22
C PHE A 181 -4.84 2.74 1.30
N GLU A 182 -5.26 4.00 1.19
CA GLU A 182 -6.35 4.43 0.30
C GLU A 182 -6.03 4.24 -1.20
N LEU A 183 -4.74 4.29 -1.54
CA LEU A 183 -4.22 4.04 -2.90
C LEU A 183 -3.50 2.69 -3.02
N GLY A 184 -3.50 1.92 -1.93
CA GLY A 184 -2.77 0.67 -1.78
C GLY A 184 -3.59 -0.54 -2.24
N PRO A 185 -3.05 -1.75 -2.04
CA PRO A 185 -3.74 -2.97 -2.49
C PRO A 185 -5.00 -3.22 -1.66
N SER A 186 -6.08 -3.58 -2.35
CA SER A 186 -7.41 -3.73 -1.76
C SER A 186 -7.46 -4.75 -0.62
N GLU A 187 -6.68 -5.84 -0.73
CA GLU A 187 -6.57 -6.88 0.29
C GLU A 187 -6.14 -6.35 1.66
N PHE A 188 -5.37 -5.26 1.68
CA PHE A 188 -4.83 -4.69 2.92
C PHE A 188 -5.55 -3.43 3.39
N TYR A 189 -6.59 -2.97 2.66
CA TYR A 189 -7.32 -1.74 2.98
C TYR A 189 -7.85 -1.74 4.41
N GLY A 190 -8.51 -2.83 4.83
CA GLY A 190 -9.11 -2.94 6.17
C GLY A 190 -8.10 -2.98 7.34
N SER A 191 -6.82 -3.13 7.03
CA SER A 191 -5.73 -3.11 8.02
C SER A 191 -5.00 -1.77 8.10
N GLY A 192 -5.34 -0.81 7.23
CA GLY A 192 -4.70 0.52 7.20
C GLY A 192 -3.21 0.47 6.84
N MET A 193 -2.77 -0.58 6.14
CA MET A 193 -1.34 -0.80 5.85
C MET A 193 -0.87 0.13 4.72
N THR A 194 0.22 0.83 4.99
CA THR A 194 0.92 1.68 4.01
C THR A 194 1.99 0.86 3.31
N THR A 195 2.26 1.15 2.03
CA THR A 195 3.31 0.46 1.26
C THR A 195 4.47 1.40 1.00
N PHE A 196 5.69 0.96 1.31
CA PHE A 196 6.92 1.64 0.90
C PHE A 196 7.57 0.82 -0.22
N VAL A 197 7.66 1.43 -1.39
CA VAL A 197 8.34 0.86 -2.56
C VAL A 197 9.71 1.53 -2.63
N GLU A 198 10.76 0.78 -2.30
CA GLU A 198 12.13 1.28 -2.33
C GLU A 198 12.54 1.60 -3.76
N GLU A 199 12.15 0.75 -4.70
CA GLU A 199 12.35 0.98 -6.13
C GLU A 199 11.30 0.20 -6.91
N ALA A 200 10.72 0.85 -7.92
CA ALA A 200 9.87 0.25 -8.94
C ALA A 200 10.38 0.65 -10.32
N ARG A 201 10.45 -0.31 -11.23
CA ARG A 201 10.85 -0.15 -12.63
C ARG A 201 9.69 -0.50 -13.55
N TYR A 202 9.42 0.37 -14.50
CA TYR A 202 8.32 0.27 -15.44
C TYR A 202 8.85 0.00 -16.85
N VAL A 203 8.34 -1.03 -17.52
CA VAL A 203 8.68 -1.35 -18.92
C VAL A 203 7.40 -1.42 -19.75
N TYR A 204 7.35 -0.70 -20.87
CA TYR A 204 6.16 -0.55 -21.69
C TYR A 204 6.23 -1.41 -22.96
N HIS A 205 5.14 -2.10 -23.26
CA HIS A 205 4.95 -2.92 -24.46
C HIS A 205 3.65 -2.54 -25.18
#